data_AF-A0A1Q3FM03-F1
#
_entry.id   AF-A0A1Q3FM03-F1
#
_cell.length_a   1.000
_cell.length_b   1.000
_cell.length_c   1.000
_cell.angle_alpha   90.00
_cell.angle_beta   90.00
_cell.angle_gamma   90.00
#
_symmetry.space_group_name_H-M   'P 1'
#
loop_
_entity.id
_entity.type
_entity.pdbx_description
1 polymer ?
#
loop_
_entity_poly.entity_id
_entity_poly.type
_entity_poly.pdbx_seq_one_letter_code
_entity_poly.pdbx_strand_id
1 'polypeptide(L)'
;TFTETSATTSGFSKMEQSCKTTVKSTTVSNSWIVQKYSSIGSNVKLRSMVFTGAAHSRQPVSWYYQIEKQTNNYNGNCLVIEAFADSTYIPRFRIHGEIHLDCRSGNNYTCSGVLETDTKIGNSINVSTSTVNSYLLANDTLTLRFKCTLHEQHVNWTSKQGVDQQIPDAQLVIHLDDLLTKSTFSDVTLIAGKKKFLAHKAILAARSSVFAAMFNHEMQESKENVVKITDIKPEVFQEVLRFIYTGTVQKMDQFASDLLIAAEMYALDNLKSKCGDHLGSTLSVETATATLALADKHNALALKQQAIQFISKHV
;
A
#
# COMPACT_ATOMS: atom_id res chain seq x y z
N THR A 1 36.23 6.10 -6.44
CA THR A 1 36.67 4.71 -6.66
C THR A 1 37.87 4.50 -5.77
N PHE A 2 37.73 3.79 -4.66
CA PHE A 2 38.86 3.42 -3.83
C PHE A 2 39.00 1.90 -3.90
N THR A 3 40.15 1.45 -4.38
CA THR A 3 40.57 0.05 -4.42
C THR A 3 41.74 -0.10 -3.47
N GLU A 4 41.51 -0.74 -2.32
CA GLU A 4 42.58 -1.26 -1.48
C GLU A 4 42.83 -2.72 -1.86
N THR A 5 44.06 -3.02 -2.23
CA THR A 5 44.56 -4.38 -2.51
C THR A 5 45.29 -4.86 -1.25
N SER A 6 44.79 -5.93 -0.62
CA SER A 6 45.56 -6.67 0.39
C SER A 6 45.50 -8.17 0.11
N ALA A 7 46.68 -8.78 0.16
CA ALA A 7 47.03 -10.09 -0.33
C ALA A 7 46.46 -11.27 0.48
N THR A 8 46.52 -12.42 -0.20
CA THR A 8 46.10 -13.79 0.12
C THR A 8 46.55 -14.36 1.47
N THR A 9 45.64 -15.10 2.13
CA THR A 9 46.01 -16.28 2.93
C THR A 9 44.89 -17.34 2.90
N SER A 10 45.33 -18.57 2.67
CA SER A 10 44.71 -19.90 2.64
C SER A 10 43.29 -20.14 3.20
N GLY A 11 42.51 -20.93 2.45
CA GLY A 11 41.87 -22.13 3.03
C GLY A 11 40.38 -22.09 3.35
N PHE A 12 39.68 -20.99 3.11
CA PHE A 12 38.21 -20.95 3.08
C PHE A 12 37.80 -20.30 1.76
N SER A 13 36.83 -20.87 1.04
CA SER A 13 36.17 -20.16 -0.06
C SER A 13 35.54 -18.92 0.54
N LYS A 14 36.22 -17.78 0.39
CA LYS A 14 35.72 -16.46 0.80
C LYS A 14 34.38 -16.29 0.09
N MET A 15 33.27 -16.40 0.83
CA MET A 15 31.96 -15.97 0.36
C MET A 15 32.08 -14.47 0.09
N GLU A 16 32.31 -14.09 -1.17
CA GLU A 16 32.25 -12.71 -1.59
C GLU A 16 30.79 -12.27 -1.61
N GLN A 17 30.31 -11.81 -0.46
CA GLN A 17 29.02 -11.16 -0.37
C GLN A 17 29.13 -9.80 -1.07
N SER A 18 28.48 -9.66 -2.23
CA SER A 18 28.33 -8.36 -2.87
C SER A 18 26.91 -7.84 -2.60
N CYS A 19 26.82 -6.85 -1.71
CA CYS A 19 25.59 -6.11 -1.48
C CYS A 19 25.54 -4.93 -2.44
N LYS A 20 24.47 -4.83 -3.26
CA LYS A 20 24.28 -3.68 -4.15
C LYS A 20 23.00 -2.95 -3.76
N THR A 21 23.16 -1.81 -3.10
CA THR A 21 22.05 -0.87 -2.90
C THR A 21 21.86 -0.10 -4.20
N THR A 22 20.68 -0.20 -4.79
CA THR A 22 20.27 0.61 -5.94
C THR A 22 19.24 1.62 -5.46
N VAL A 23 19.55 2.91 -5.58
CA VAL A 23 18.60 3.98 -5.29
C VAL A 23 17.91 4.35 -6.60
N LYS A 24 16.59 4.17 -6.65
CA LYS A 24 15.78 4.74 -7.73
C LYS A 24 15.21 6.06 -7.24
N SER A 25 15.37 7.12 -8.04
CA SER A 25 14.80 8.42 -7.72
C SER A 25 13.71 8.80 -8.71
N THR A 26 12.66 9.44 -8.22
CA THR A 26 11.62 10.05 -9.07
C THR A 26 11.40 11.48 -8.59
N THR A 27 11.48 12.44 -9.52
CA THR A 27 11.29 13.86 -9.20
C THR A 27 9.96 14.34 -9.73
N VAL A 28 9.16 14.92 -8.84
CA VAL A 28 7.86 15.53 -9.15
C VAL A 28 7.97 17.03 -8.93
N SER A 29 7.50 17.82 -9.90
CA SER A 29 7.42 19.28 -9.76
C SER A 29 5.97 19.68 -9.51
N ASN A 30 5.72 20.45 -8.45
CA ASN A 30 4.39 20.92 -8.09
C ASN A 30 4.39 22.43 -7.82
N SER A 31 3.26 23.08 -8.09
CA SER A 31 3.09 24.52 -7.89
C SER A 31 1.86 24.78 -7.04
N TRP A 32 2.00 25.64 -6.04
CA TRP A 32 0.91 26.10 -5.19
C TRP A 32 0.79 27.62 -5.29
N ILE A 33 -0.38 28.07 -5.72
CA ILE A 33 -0.73 29.48 -5.88
C ILE A 33 -1.70 29.88 -4.78
N VAL A 34 -1.35 30.90 -4.01
CA VAL A 34 -2.17 31.46 -2.94
C VAL A 34 -2.51 32.91 -3.28
N GLN A 35 -3.78 33.16 -3.58
CA GLN A 35 -4.30 34.49 -3.86
C GLN A 35 -4.59 35.25 -2.56
N LYS A 36 -4.57 36.59 -2.63
CA LYS A 36 -4.83 37.47 -1.49
C LYS A 36 -3.89 37.20 -0.31
N TYR A 37 -2.60 37.02 -0.59
CA TYR A 37 -1.61 36.66 0.42
C TYR A 37 -1.56 37.67 1.58
N SER A 38 -1.74 38.96 1.30
CA SER A 38 -1.82 40.05 2.28
C SER A 38 -2.91 39.84 3.34
N SER A 39 -4.03 39.20 2.96
CA SER A 39 -5.19 38.98 3.83
C SER A 39 -4.99 37.84 4.83
N ILE A 40 -3.92 37.05 4.70
CA ILE A 40 -3.60 35.96 5.62
C ILE A 40 -3.03 36.56 6.90
N GLY A 41 -3.71 36.34 8.03
CA GLY A 41 -3.27 36.79 9.35
C GLY A 41 -1.97 36.10 9.80
N SER A 42 -1.25 36.74 10.73
CA SER A 42 -0.10 36.14 11.39
C SER A 42 -0.52 34.89 12.20
N ASN A 43 0.33 33.86 12.22
CA ASN A 43 0.10 32.57 12.89
C ASN A 43 -1.11 31.78 12.37
N VAL A 44 -1.63 32.09 11.18
CA VAL A 44 -2.66 31.29 10.51
C VAL A 44 -1.99 30.25 9.63
N LYS A 45 -2.30 28.97 9.89
CA LYS A 45 -1.84 27.83 9.10
C LYS A 45 -2.76 27.61 7.90
N LEU A 46 -2.19 27.61 6.70
CA LEU A 46 -2.89 27.25 5.47
C LEU A 46 -2.33 25.95 4.93
N ARG A 47 -3.23 25.04 4.55
CA ARG A 47 -2.90 23.75 3.96
C ARG A 47 -3.08 23.80 2.44
N SER A 48 -2.13 23.25 1.69
CA SER A 48 -2.28 23.04 0.25
C SER A 48 -3.23 21.89 -0.06
N MET A 49 -3.63 21.76 -1.32
CA MET A 49 -4.15 20.49 -1.82
C MET A 49 -3.08 19.39 -1.73
N VAL A 50 -3.53 18.14 -1.77
CA VAL A 50 -2.65 16.97 -1.72
C VAL A 50 -1.98 16.78 -3.08
N PHE A 51 -0.68 16.57 -3.05
CA PHE A 51 0.13 16.22 -4.21
C PHE A 51 0.44 14.73 -4.17
N THR A 52 0.50 14.10 -5.34
CA THR A 52 0.81 12.68 -5.49
C THR A 52 2.03 12.49 -6.37
N GLY A 53 2.93 11.58 -5.98
CA GLY A 53 4.05 11.13 -6.79
C GLY A 53 3.96 9.64 -7.09
N ALA A 54 4.16 9.28 -8.35
CA ALA A 54 4.32 7.88 -8.74
C ALA A 54 5.65 7.36 -8.19
N ALA A 55 5.58 6.64 -7.08
CA ALA A 55 6.60 5.69 -6.70
C ALA A 55 6.49 4.46 -7.63
N HIS A 56 7.55 3.69 -7.84
CA HIS A 56 7.46 2.41 -8.58
C HIS A 56 6.67 1.32 -7.82
N SER A 57 6.14 1.71 -6.65
CA SER A 57 5.19 1.00 -5.81
C SER A 57 3.79 0.92 -6.46
N ARG A 58 3.03 -0.13 -6.13
CA ARG A 58 1.64 -0.33 -6.59
C ARG A 58 0.67 0.78 -6.17
N GLN A 59 1.06 1.65 -5.23
CA GLN A 59 0.28 2.80 -4.78
C GLN A 59 1.16 4.07 -4.76
N PRO A 60 0.63 5.22 -5.22
CA PRO A 60 1.35 6.49 -5.22
C PRO A 60 1.51 7.05 -3.80
N VAL A 61 2.61 7.76 -3.56
CA VAL A 61 2.86 8.45 -2.29
C VAL A 61 2.24 9.84 -2.37
N SER A 62 1.64 10.29 -1.28
CA SER A 62 0.91 11.56 -1.22
C SER A 62 1.46 12.45 -0.10
N TRP A 63 1.51 13.76 -0.35
CA TRP A 63 1.97 14.76 0.63
C TRP A 63 1.25 16.11 0.40
N TYR A 64 1.27 16.97 1.42
CA TYR A 64 0.82 18.35 1.29
C TYR A 64 1.80 19.31 1.97
N TYR A 65 1.66 20.59 1.67
CA TYR A 65 2.41 21.66 2.30
C TYR A 65 1.51 22.46 3.22
N GLN A 66 2.10 22.97 4.29
CA GLN A 66 1.49 23.93 5.19
C GLN A 66 2.34 25.19 5.20
N ILE A 67 1.71 26.36 5.09
CA ILE A 67 2.39 27.64 5.29
C ILE A 67 1.83 28.39 6.50
N GLU A 68 2.71 29.13 7.15
CA GLU A 68 2.37 29.99 8.29
C GLU A 68 3.24 31.25 8.28
N LYS A 69 2.62 32.42 8.45
CA LYS A 69 3.36 33.67 8.68
C LYS A 69 3.74 33.75 10.15
N GLN A 70 5.02 33.67 10.48
CA GLN A 70 5.50 33.77 11.84
C GLN A 70 6.33 35.04 12.06
N THR A 71 6.21 35.61 13.26
CA THR A 71 7.07 36.68 13.74
C THR A 71 8.05 36.07 14.72
N ASN A 72 9.31 35.91 14.30
CA ASN A 72 10.34 35.32 15.15
C ASN A 72 11.13 36.43 15.87
N ASN A 73 11.44 36.23 17.15
CA ASN A 73 12.04 37.25 18.03
C ASN A 73 13.46 37.69 17.60
N TYR A 74 14.12 36.94 16.70
CA TYR A 74 15.52 37.19 16.31
C TYR A 74 15.74 37.49 14.82
N ASN A 75 14.83 37.11 13.90
CA ASN A 75 15.05 37.17 12.44
C ASN A 75 14.01 37.97 11.63
N GLY A 76 13.10 38.68 12.30
CA GLY A 76 12.00 39.39 11.65
C GLY A 76 10.90 38.45 11.12
N ASN A 77 9.89 39.01 10.47
CA ASN A 77 8.77 38.24 9.92
C ASN A 77 9.26 37.25 8.85
N CYS A 78 8.86 35.98 8.96
CA CYS A 78 9.18 34.94 7.99
C CYS A 78 7.94 34.13 7.59
N LEU A 79 7.98 33.56 6.40
CA LEU A 79 7.05 32.54 5.94
C LEU A 79 7.67 31.18 6.26
N VAL A 80 7.00 30.42 7.12
CA VAL A 80 7.37 29.05 7.47
C VAL A 80 6.61 28.10 6.56
N ILE A 81 7.32 27.17 5.94
CA ILE A 81 6.76 26.16 5.06
C ILE A 81 7.14 24.78 5.62
N GLU A 82 6.13 23.93 5.80
CA GLU A 82 6.29 22.57 6.30
C GLU A 82 5.66 21.60 5.30
N ALA A 83 6.26 20.42 5.17
CA ALA A 83 5.71 19.35 4.34
C ALA A 83 5.25 18.20 5.25
N PHE A 84 4.15 17.57 4.89
CA PHE A 84 3.57 16.46 5.64
C PHE A 84 3.23 15.32 4.71
N ALA A 85 3.50 14.09 5.14
CA ALA A 85 3.02 12.91 4.46
C ALA A 85 1.50 12.78 4.67
N ASP A 86 0.79 12.40 3.61
CA ASP A 86 -0.67 12.20 3.57
C ASP A 86 -0.97 10.82 3.00
N SER A 87 -0.18 9.83 3.42
CA SER A 87 -0.33 8.45 2.99
C SER A 87 -0.86 7.62 4.15
N THR A 88 -1.98 6.94 3.91
CA THR A 88 -2.52 5.89 4.80
C THR A 88 -1.81 4.55 4.59
N TYR A 89 -0.80 4.50 3.71
CA TYR A 89 -0.05 3.31 3.35
C TYR A 89 1.38 3.41 3.90
N ILE A 90 1.81 2.39 4.64
CA ILE A 90 3.21 2.24 5.06
C ILE A 90 3.95 1.52 3.91
N PRO A 91 4.81 2.21 3.15
CA PRO A 91 5.58 1.54 2.11
C PRO A 91 6.49 0.48 2.75
N ARG A 92 6.58 -0.70 2.11
CA ARG A 92 7.53 -1.76 2.50
C ARG A 92 9.00 -1.31 2.50
N PHE A 93 9.29 -0.17 1.87
CA PHE A 93 10.61 0.41 1.75
C PHE A 93 10.62 1.82 2.34
N ARG A 94 11.76 2.23 2.93
CA ARG A 94 11.94 3.61 3.37
C ARG A 94 12.02 4.52 2.16
N ILE A 95 11.12 5.50 2.09
CA ILE A 95 11.11 6.52 1.04
C ILE A 95 11.63 7.81 1.66
N HIS A 96 12.71 8.34 1.10
CA HIS A 96 13.27 9.62 1.51
C HIS A 96 12.85 10.70 0.50
N GLY A 97 12.21 11.76 0.97
CA GLY A 97 11.79 12.88 0.14
C GLY A 97 12.70 14.07 0.34
N GLU A 98 13.17 14.67 -0.76
CA GLU A 98 13.88 15.93 -0.78
C GLU A 98 13.04 17.00 -1.47
N ILE A 99 12.63 18.01 -0.72
CA ILE A 99 11.76 19.07 -1.19
C ILE A 99 12.60 20.32 -1.36
N HIS A 100 12.57 20.86 -2.57
CA HIS A 100 13.27 22.08 -2.97
C HIS A 100 12.24 23.14 -3.35
N LEU A 101 12.29 24.30 -2.70
CA LEU A 101 11.53 25.48 -3.14
C LEU A 101 12.34 26.23 -4.20
N ASP A 102 11.79 26.35 -5.41
CA ASP A 102 12.39 27.09 -6.51
C ASP A 102 12.17 28.60 -6.32
N CYS A 103 13.20 29.26 -5.76
CA CYS A 103 13.25 30.71 -5.57
C CYS A 103 14.33 31.34 -6.45
N ARG A 104 13.97 32.36 -7.23
CA ARG A 104 14.91 33.11 -8.10
C ARG A 104 15.92 33.98 -7.32
N SER A 105 15.89 33.96 -5.99
CA SER A 105 16.81 34.70 -5.13
C SER A 105 18.22 34.10 -5.04
N GLY A 106 18.44 32.90 -5.57
CA GLY A 106 19.71 32.18 -5.49
C GLY A 106 19.97 31.49 -4.14
N ASN A 107 19.07 31.64 -3.16
CA ASN A 107 19.14 30.92 -1.89
C ASN A 107 18.59 29.50 -2.04
N ASN A 108 19.24 28.53 -1.41
CA ASN A 108 18.79 27.14 -1.42
C ASN A 108 17.81 26.89 -0.26
N TYR A 109 16.53 26.68 -0.58
CA TYR A 109 15.47 26.40 0.38
C TYR A 109 15.06 24.93 0.27
N THR A 110 15.57 24.11 1.17
CA THR A 110 15.35 22.66 1.14
C THR A 110 14.94 22.10 2.48
N CYS A 111 14.12 21.06 2.44
CA CYS A 111 13.93 20.15 3.56
C CYS A 111 13.96 18.71 3.03
N SER A 112 14.47 17.81 3.86
CA SER A 112 14.51 16.39 3.53
C SER A 112 14.14 15.56 4.75
N GLY A 113 13.50 14.43 4.51
CA GLY A 113 13.04 13.55 5.56
C GLY A 113 12.50 12.24 5.03
N VAL A 114 12.34 11.29 5.94
CA VAL A 114 11.65 10.03 5.65
C VAL A 114 10.15 10.30 5.61
N LEU A 115 9.47 9.78 4.59
CA LEU A 115 8.02 9.86 4.51
C LEU A 115 7.42 8.74 5.35
N GLU A 116 7.09 9.07 6.61
CA GLU A 116 6.35 8.20 7.52
C GLU A 116 4.89 8.69 7.61
N THR A 117 3.94 7.79 7.84
CA THR A 117 2.50 8.10 7.79
C THR A 117 2.11 9.18 8.82
N ASP A 118 1.41 10.23 8.38
CA ASP A 118 0.95 11.37 9.19
C ASP A 118 2.05 12.13 9.94
N THR A 119 3.29 12.09 9.46
CA THR A 119 4.40 12.85 10.06
C THR A 119 4.88 14.00 9.18
N LYS A 120 5.51 14.97 9.84
CA LYS A 120 6.21 16.08 9.19
C LYS A 120 7.46 15.55 8.49
N ILE A 121 7.62 15.94 7.22
CA ILE A 121 8.76 15.58 6.39
C ILE A 121 9.91 16.56 6.65
N GLY A 122 10.83 16.16 7.51
CA GLY A 122 12.04 16.94 7.79
C GLY A 122 11.79 18.24 8.55
N ASN A 123 12.72 19.19 8.39
CA ASN A 123 12.68 20.49 9.07
C ASN A 123 11.82 21.52 8.31
N SER A 124 11.37 22.56 9.00
CA SER A 124 10.63 23.67 8.38
C SER A 124 11.55 24.51 7.48
N ILE A 125 11.05 24.91 6.31
CA ILE A 125 11.71 25.86 5.43
C ILE A 125 11.27 27.27 5.84
N ASN A 126 12.24 28.10 6.22
CA ASN A 126 11.97 29.48 6.63
C ASN A 126 12.42 30.44 5.54
N VAL A 127 11.48 31.21 4.99
CA VAL A 127 11.76 32.23 3.96
C VAL A 127 11.51 33.62 4.56
N SER A 128 12.49 34.52 4.45
CA SER A 128 12.34 35.89 4.96
C SER A 128 11.28 36.67 4.17
N THR A 129 10.59 37.60 4.82
CA THR A 129 9.56 38.43 4.17
C THR A 129 10.11 39.22 2.97
N SER A 130 11.37 39.68 3.04
CA SER A 130 12.02 40.36 1.92
C SER A 130 12.14 39.45 0.70
N THR A 131 12.58 38.20 0.87
CA THR A 131 12.66 37.24 -0.23
C THR A 131 11.28 36.87 -0.77
N VAL A 132 10.28 36.71 0.09
CA VAL A 132 8.89 36.46 -0.34
C VAL A 132 8.41 37.59 -1.25
N ASN A 133 8.54 38.83 -0.80
CA ASN A 133 8.05 40.01 -1.53
C ASN A 133 8.79 40.26 -2.85
N SER A 134 10.09 39.94 -2.91
CA SER A 134 10.91 40.20 -4.10
C SER A 134 10.81 39.10 -5.16
N TYR A 135 10.56 37.84 -4.79
CA TYR A 135 10.74 36.70 -5.70
C TYR A 135 9.55 35.73 -5.78
N LEU A 136 8.69 35.68 -4.76
CA LEU A 136 7.60 34.70 -4.67
C LEU A 136 6.20 35.34 -4.73
N LEU A 137 6.11 36.63 -4.46
CA LEU A 137 4.86 37.40 -4.43
C LEU A 137 4.80 38.36 -5.61
N ALA A 138 3.73 38.28 -6.40
CA ALA A 138 3.41 39.26 -7.44
C ALA A 138 1.90 39.54 -7.42
N ASN A 139 1.50 40.81 -7.47
CA ASN A 139 0.08 41.23 -7.46
C ASN A 139 -0.74 40.52 -6.36
N ASP A 140 -0.21 40.52 -5.13
CA ASP A 140 -0.80 39.85 -3.96
C ASP A 140 -1.07 38.34 -4.13
N THR A 141 -0.39 37.71 -5.08
CA THR A 141 -0.46 36.28 -5.37
C THR A 141 0.88 35.64 -5.08
N LEU A 142 0.91 34.80 -4.04
CA LEU A 142 2.09 34.02 -3.66
C LEU A 142 2.16 32.76 -4.53
N THR A 143 3.29 32.54 -5.19
CA THR A 143 3.53 31.34 -6.01
C THR A 143 4.70 30.55 -5.44
N LEU A 144 4.42 29.34 -4.96
CA LEU A 144 5.40 28.41 -4.42
C LEU A 144 5.57 27.24 -5.38
N ARG A 145 6.76 27.10 -5.96
CA ARG A 145 7.10 25.99 -6.86
C ARG A 145 8.05 25.05 -6.15
N PHE A 146 7.64 23.81 -5.97
CA PHE A 146 8.42 22.79 -5.31
C PHE A 146 8.87 21.72 -6.29
N LYS A 147 10.07 21.19 -6.06
CA LYS A 147 10.55 19.94 -6.63
C LYS A 147 10.72 18.94 -5.50
N CYS A 148 9.95 17.87 -5.52
CA CYS A 148 10.07 16.75 -4.59
C CYS A 148 10.79 15.60 -5.29
N THR A 149 11.96 15.21 -4.78
CA THR A 149 12.68 14.01 -5.23
C THR A 149 12.47 12.91 -4.22
N LEU A 150 11.84 11.82 -4.65
CA LEU A 150 11.61 10.63 -3.85
C LEU A 150 12.72 9.63 -4.14
N HIS A 151 13.43 9.18 -3.11
CA HIS A 151 14.46 8.16 -3.19
C HIS A 151 13.95 6.85 -2.60
N GLU A 152 13.83 5.83 -3.45
CA GLU A 152 13.49 4.46 -3.07
C GLU A 152 14.78 3.64 -2.98
N GLN A 153 15.09 3.12 -1.79
CA GLN A 153 16.23 2.23 -1.58
C GLN A 153 15.82 0.78 -1.85
N HIS A 154 16.37 0.19 -2.92
CA HIS A 154 16.32 -1.24 -3.18
C HIS A 154 17.64 -1.89 -2.80
N VAL A 155 17.61 -2.85 -1.89
CA VAL A 155 18.74 -3.76 -1.70
C VAL A 155 18.59 -4.87 -2.73
N ASN A 156 19.36 -4.80 -3.81
CA ASN A 156 19.42 -5.85 -4.80
C ASN A 156 20.51 -6.83 -4.34
N TRP A 157 20.10 -7.98 -3.85
CA TRP A 157 21.02 -9.06 -3.55
C TRP A 157 21.35 -9.79 -4.85
N THR A 158 22.58 -9.62 -5.33
CA THR A 158 23.12 -10.41 -6.44
C THR A 158 24.16 -11.36 -5.89
N SER A 159 23.76 -12.58 -5.57
CA SER A 159 24.71 -13.69 -5.48
C SER A 159 25.21 -13.99 -6.89
N LYS A 160 26.51 -13.78 -7.14
CA LYS A 160 27.13 -14.32 -8.35
C LYS A 160 27.12 -15.84 -8.17
N GLN A 161 26.38 -16.50 -9.06
CA GLN A 161 26.10 -17.93 -9.04
C GLN A 161 27.37 -18.77 -8.85
N GLY A 162 27.54 -19.34 -7.67
CA GLY A 162 27.95 -20.73 -7.52
C GLY A 162 26.71 -21.50 -7.10
N VAL A 163 26.26 -22.43 -7.93
CA VAL A 163 25.08 -23.31 -7.80
C VAL A 163 24.47 -23.30 -6.39
N ASP A 164 23.60 -22.34 -6.14
CA ASP A 164 22.78 -22.28 -4.93
C ASP A 164 21.35 -22.53 -5.36
N GLN A 165 20.79 -23.67 -4.95
CA GLN A 165 19.39 -23.97 -5.10
C GLN A 165 18.61 -23.00 -4.19
N GLN A 166 18.43 -21.77 -4.66
CA GLN A 166 17.40 -20.89 -4.13
C GLN A 166 16.06 -21.62 -4.31
N ILE A 167 15.52 -22.21 -3.25
CA ILE A 167 14.10 -22.58 -3.21
C ILE A 167 13.36 -21.23 -3.28
N PRO A 168 12.75 -20.86 -4.43
CA PRO A 168 12.04 -19.59 -4.51
C PRO A 168 10.85 -19.66 -3.55
N ASP A 169 10.43 -18.56 -2.92
CA ASP A 169 9.16 -18.52 -2.16
C ASP A 169 7.95 -19.03 -3.00
N ALA A 170 8.08 -19.02 -4.34
CA ALA A 170 7.13 -19.64 -5.25
C ALA A 170 6.98 -21.17 -5.04
N GLN A 171 8.02 -21.88 -4.61
CA GLN A 171 7.96 -23.32 -4.39
C GLN A 171 7.04 -23.69 -3.25
N LEU A 172 6.99 -22.92 -2.15
CA LEU A 172 6.05 -23.20 -1.06
C LEU A 172 4.60 -23.10 -1.52
N VAL A 173 4.25 -22.04 -2.25
CA VAL A 173 2.89 -21.87 -2.79
C VAL A 173 2.54 -23.00 -3.77
N ILE A 174 3.48 -23.41 -4.61
CA ILE A 174 3.32 -24.56 -5.52
C ILE A 174 3.11 -25.86 -4.72
N HIS A 175 3.91 -26.09 -3.67
CA HIS A 175 3.77 -27.28 -2.83
C HIS A 175 2.44 -27.31 -2.07
N LEU A 176 1.94 -26.15 -1.61
CA LEU A 176 0.62 -26.05 -0.99
C LEU A 176 -0.51 -26.26 -2.01
N ASP A 177 -0.41 -25.71 -3.22
CA ASP A 177 -1.37 -25.97 -4.30
C ASP A 177 -1.39 -27.46 -4.69
N ASP A 178 -0.22 -28.11 -4.69
CA ASP A 178 -0.06 -29.55 -4.89
C ASP A 178 -0.76 -30.35 -3.78
N LEU A 179 -0.63 -29.95 -2.51
CA LEU A 179 -1.33 -30.58 -1.40
C LEU A 179 -2.85 -30.51 -1.58
N LEU A 180 -3.38 -29.37 -2.04
CA LEU A 180 -4.80 -29.22 -2.33
C LEU A 180 -5.23 -30.10 -3.52
N THR A 181 -4.47 -30.05 -4.62
CA THR A 181 -4.81 -30.72 -5.89
C THR A 181 -4.68 -32.25 -5.80
N LYS A 182 -3.63 -32.73 -5.15
CA LYS A 182 -3.36 -34.17 -4.95
C LYS A 182 -4.08 -34.73 -3.72
N SER A 183 -4.56 -33.85 -2.83
CA SER A 183 -5.27 -34.22 -1.59
C SER A 183 -4.47 -35.14 -0.65
N THR A 184 -3.14 -35.14 -0.78
CA THR A 184 -2.23 -35.99 0.01
C THR A 184 -2.21 -35.54 1.47
N PHE A 185 -2.37 -36.49 2.40
CA PHE A 185 -2.41 -36.24 3.85
C PHE A 185 -3.62 -35.41 4.33
N SER A 186 -4.68 -35.34 3.52
CA SER A 186 -5.93 -34.70 3.94
C SER A 186 -6.54 -35.37 5.16
N ASP A 187 -6.98 -34.54 6.11
CA ASP A 187 -7.51 -34.94 7.42
C ASP A 187 -8.94 -34.40 7.66
N VAL A 188 -9.53 -33.76 6.65
CA VAL A 188 -10.90 -33.27 6.65
C VAL A 188 -11.51 -33.31 5.25
N THR A 189 -12.81 -33.63 5.18
CA THR A 189 -13.64 -33.57 3.97
C THR A 189 -14.66 -32.43 4.07
N LEU A 190 -14.60 -31.49 3.14
CA LEU A 190 -15.54 -30.38 3.03
C LEU A 190 -16.56 -30.70 1.94
N ILE A 191 -17.84 -30.64 2.24
CA ILE A 191 -18.92 -31.00 1.31
C ILE A 191 -19.69 -29.74 0.95
N ALA A 192 -19.49 -29.21 -0.26
CA ALA A 192 -20.28 -28.11 -0.79
C ALA A 192 -21.25 -28.65 -1.85
N GLY A 193 -22.55 -28.61 -1.56
CA GLY A 193 -23.58 -29.22 -2.39
C GLY A 193 -23.29 -30.69 -2.69
N LYS A 194 -23.05 -31.03 -3.96
CA LYS A 194 -22.73 -32.40 -4.41
C LYS A 194 -21.23 -32.67 -4.53
N LYS A 195 -20.36 -31.67 -4.36
CA LYS A 195 -18.90 -31.82 -4.48
C LYS A 195 -18.27 -32.04 -3.11
N LYS A 196 -17.27 -32.91 -3.09
CA LYS A 196 -16.42 -33.17 -1.92
C LYS A 196 -15.03 -32.60 -2.19
N PHE A 197 -14.47 -31.92 -1.21
CA PHE A 197 -13.13 -31.37 -1.24
C PHE A 197 -12.35 -31.94 -0.06
N LEU A 198 -11.24 -32.61 -0.36
CA LEU A 198 -10.31 -33.08 0.66
C LEU A 198 -9.33 -31.95 0.99
N ALA A 199 -9.14 -31.67 2.27
CA ALA A 199 -8.34 -30.53 2.73
C ALA A 199 -7.58 -30.84 4.04
N HIS A 200 -6.88 -29.83 4.57
CA HIS A 200 -6.04 -29.94 5.76
C HIS A 200 -6.52 -28.98 6.84
N LYS A 201 -6.93 -29.49 8.00
CA LYS A 201 -7.41 -28.70 9.14
C LYS A 201 -6.40 -27.64 9.56
N ALA A 202 -5.12 -28.01 9.64
CA ALA A 202 -4.05 -27.10 10.05
C ALA A 202 -3.94 -25.86 9.13
N ILE A 203 -4.03 -26.07 7.82
CA ILE A 203 -3.94 -24.98 6.83
C ILE A 203 -5.20 -24.12 6.90
N LEU A 204 -6.39 -24.73 6.95
CA LEU A 204 -7.66 -24.02 7.03
C LEU A 204 -7.74 -23.17 8.31
N ALA A 205 -7.41 -23.73 9.47
CA ALA A 205 -7.41 -23.05 10.76
C ALA A 205 -6.39 -21.90 10.80
N ALA A 206 -5.19 -22.08 10.26
CA ALA A 206 -4.19 -21.02 10.23
C ALA A 206 -4.61 -19.81 9.37
N ARG A 207 -5.51 -20.03 8.40
CA ARG A 207 -5.87 -19.03 7.37
C ARG A 207 -7.26 -18.45 7.53
N SER A 208 -8.10 -19.06 8.35
CA SER A 208 -9.47 -18.62 8.64
C SER A 208 -9.77 -18.86 10.11
N SER A 209 -10.10 -17.78 10.83
CA SER A 209 -10.51 -17.87 12.24
C SER A 209 -11.81 -18.67 12.42
N VAL A 210 -12.68 -18.69 11.41
CA VAL A 210 -13.92 -19.48 11.41
C VAL A 210 -13.61 -20.97 11.35
N PHE A 211 -12.70 -21.40 10.46
CA PHE A 211 -12.25 -22.80 10.45
C PHE A 211 -11.46 -23.15 11.71
N ALA A 212 -10.64 -22.23 12.24
CA ALA A 212 -9.95 -22.45 13.51
C ALA A 212 -10.93 -22.71 14.65
N ALA A 213 -11.96 -21.87 14.78
CA ALA A 213 -13.01 -22.07 15.78
C ALA A 213 -13.76 -23.38 15.55
N MET A 214 -14.12 -23.70 14.30
CA MET A 214 -14.82 -24.93 13.95
C MET A 214 -14.04 -26.20 14.34
N PHE A 215 -12.71 -26.20 14.19
CA PHE A 215 -11.88 -27.37 14.51
C PHE A 215 -11.39 -27.42 15.95
N ASN A 216 -11.36 -26.29 16.67
CA ASN A 216 -10.87 -26.23 18.04
C ASN A 216 -11.92 -26.65 19.09
N HIS A 217 -13.19 -26.74 18.71
CA HIS A 217 -14.26 -27.20 19.59
C HIS A 217 -14.61 -28.67 19.32
N GLU A 218 -14.98 -29.44 20.35
CA GLU A 218 -15.45 -30.83 20.23
C GLU A 218 -16.85 -30.97 19.57
N MET A 219 -17.13 -30.17 18.54
CA MET A 219 -18.35 -30.26 17.74
C MET A 219 -18.32 -31.50 16.83
N GLN A 220 -19.47 -31.88 16.25
CA GLN A 220 -19.55 -33.08 15.40
C GLN A 220 -18.56 -33.04 14.23
N GLU A 221 -18.29 -31.85 13.70
CA GLU A 221 -17.36 -31.61 12.59
C GLU A 221 -15.91 -31.99 12.94
N SER A 222 -15.50 -31.79 14.19
CA SER A 222 -14.16 -32.18 14.64
C SER A 222 -14.04 -33.69 14.87
N LYS A 223 -15.15 -34.36 15.22
CA LYS A 223 -15.22 -35.82 15.47
C LYS A 223 -15.38 -36.64 14.18
N GLU A 224 -16.18 -36.16 13.23
CA GLU A 224 -16.46 -36.86 11.97
C GLU A 224 -15.47 -36.49 10.86
N ASN A 225 -14.65 -35.44 11.04
CA ASN A 225 -13.76 -34.90 10.01
C ASN A 225 -14.50 -34.53 8.70
N VAL A 226 -15.79 -34.21 8.81
CA VAL A 226 -16.65 -33.81 7.69
C VAL A 226 -17.31 -32.48 8.04
N VAL A 227 -17.15 -31.49 7.15
CA VAL A 227 -17.79 -30.18 7.26
C VAL A 227 -18.74 -30.00 6.09
N LYS A 228 -19.99 -29.63 6.37
CA LYS A 228 -20.97 -29.29 5.34
C LYS A 228 -20.96 -27.79 5.07
N ILE A 229 -20.83 -27.42 3.81
CA ILE A 229 -20.82 -26.05 3.32
C ILE A 229 -22.15 -25.83 2.60
N THR A 230 -23.10 -25.17 3.27
CA THR A 230 -24.49 -25.01 2.78
C THR A 230 -24.71 -23.74 1.98
N ASP A 231 -24.01 -22.66 2.32
CA ASP A 231 -24.36 -21.32 1.85
C ASP A 231 -23.54 -20.84 0.65
N ILE A 232 -22.63 -21.68 0.14
CA ILE A 232 -21.70 -21.31 -0.93
C ILE A 232 -21.73 -22.34 -2.05
N LYS A 233 -21.82 -21.84 -3.29
CA LYS A 233 -21.80 -22.67 -4.49
C LYS A 233 -20.46 -23.43 -4.58
N PRO A 234 -20.46 -24.69 -5.07
CA PRO A 234 -19.25 -25.49 -5.11
C PRO A 234 -18.10 -24.86 -5.91
N GLU A 235 -18.40 -24.15 -7.00
CA GLU A 235 -17.43 -23.48 -7.86
C GLU A 235 -16.77 -22.29 -7.17
N VAL A 236 -17.54 -21.54 -6.38
CA VAL A 236 -17.05 -20.41 -5.59
C VAL A 236 -16.20 -20.93 -4.43
N PHE A 237 -16.66 -21.98 -3.76
CA PHE A 237 -15.93 -22.58 -2.65
C PHE A 237 -14.57 -23.16 -3.08
N GLN A 238 -14.48 -23.67 -4.31
CA GLN A 238 -13.20 -24.11 -4.87
C GLN A 238 -12.18 -22.97 -4.97
N GLU A 239 -12.61 -21.76 -5.35
CA GLU A 239 -11.74 -20.59 -5.40
C GLU A 239 -11.40 -20.07 -3.99
N VAL A 240 -12.32 -20.19 -3.02
CA VAL A 240 -12.02 -19.92 -1.60
C VAL A 240 -10.92 -20.84 -1.08
N LEU A 241 -11.01 -22.15 -1.37
CA LEU A 241 -9.97 -23.10 -0.99
C LEU A 241 -8.64 -22.79 -1.67
N ARG A 242 -8.65 -22.52 -2.98
CA ARG A 242 -7.43 -22.10 -3.70
C ARG A 242 -6.80 -20.87 -3.03
N PHE A 243 -7.61 -19.88 -2.66
CA PHE A 243 -7.12 -18.69 -1.97
C PHE A 243 -6.52 -19.01 -0.60
N ILE A 244 -7.12 -19.91 0.16
CA ILE A 244 -6.58 -20.31 1.47
C ILE A 244 -5.17 -20.90 1.33
N TYR A 245 -4.95 -21.77 0.35
CA TYR A 245 -3.69 -22.46 0.13
C TYR A 245 -2.63 -21.61 -0.58
N THR A 246 -3.04 -20.75 -1.52
CA THR A 246 -2.11 -20.06 -2.43
C THR A 246 -2.13 -18.54 -2.35
N GLY A 247 -3.15 -17.96 -1.73
CA GLY A 247 -3.40 -16.52 -1.74
C GLY A 247 -3.89 -15.96 -3.09
N THR A 248 -4.20 -16.83 -4.06
CA THR A 248 -4.62 -16.46 -5.43
C THR A 248 -6.05 -16.90 -5.74
N VAL A 249 -6.66 -16.23 -6.71
CA VAL A 249 -7.99 -16.52 -7.27
C VAL A 249 -7.84 -16.51 -8.78
N GLN A 250 -8.29 -17.56 -9.45
CA GLN A 250 -8.19 -17.69 -10.91
C GLN A 250 -9.41 -17.10 -11.62
N LYS A 251 -10.60 -17.23 -11.02
CA LYS A 251 -11.88 -16.84 -11.63
C LYS A 251 -12.50 -15.61 -10.98
N MET A 252 -11.69 -14.59 -10.71
CA MET A 252 -12.13 -13.37 -10.02
C MET A 252 -13.27 -12.69 -10.79
N ASP A 253 -13.11 -12.50 -12.11
CA ASP A 253 -14.09 -11.80 -12.95
C ASP A 253 -15.48 -12.47 -12.94
N GLN A 254 -15.54 -13.78 -12.73
CA GLN A 254 -16.80 -14.54 -12.74
C GLN A 254 -17.49 -14.58 -11.38
N PHE A 255 -16.70 -14.56 -10.29
CA PHE A 255 -17.20 -14.87 -8.96
C PHE A 255 -16.94 -13.78 -7.93
N ALA A 256 -16.47 -12.59 -8.31
CA ALA A 256 -16.08 -11.54 -7.36
C ALA A 256 -17.14 -11.23 -6.30
N SER A 257 -18.41 -11.10 -6.68
CA SER A 257 -19.51 -10.86 -5.74
C SER A 257 -19.74 -12.04 -4.79
N ASP A 258 -19.82 -13.26 -5.33
CA ASP A 258 -20.03 -14.47 -4.52
C ASP A 258 -18.81 -14.75 -3.60
N LEU A 259 -17.60 -14.44 -4.06
CA LEU A 259 -16.35 -14.55 -3.30
C LEU A 259 -16.25 -13.51 -2.20
N LEU A 260 -16.74 -12.29 -2.41
CA LEU A 260 -16.80 -11.27 -1.37
C LEU A 260 -17.69 -11.74 -0.21
N ILE A 261 -18.85 -12.34 -0.53
CA ILE A 261 -19.75 -12.92 0.46
C ILE A 261 -19.04 -14.06 1.21
N ALA A 262 -18.45 -15.01 0.49
CA ALA A 262 -17.77 -16.15 1.10
C ALA A 262 -16.55 -15.73 1.94
N ALA A 263 -15.83 -14.69 1.53
CA ALA A 263 -14.70 -14.15 2.25
C ALA A 263 -15.11 -13.57 3.60
N GLU A 264 -16.25 -12.86 3.67
CA GLU A 264 -16.80 -12.39 4.95
C GLU A 264 -17.20 -13.57 5.83
N MET A 265 -17.90 -14.56 5.28
CA MET A 265 -18.37 -15.74 6.02
C MET A 265 -17.24 -16.54 6.68
N TYR A 266 -16.08 -16.61 6.03
CA TYR A 266 -14.89 -17.32 6.55
C TYR A 266 -13.82 -16.40 7.13
N ALA A 267 -14.11 -15.12 7.33
CA ALA A 267 -13.18 -14.11 7.84
C ALA A 267 -11.83 -14.10 7.08
N LEU A 268 -11.91 -14.01 5.75
CA LEU A 268 -10.77 -13.93 4.83
C LEU A 268 -10.59 -12.49 4.32
N ASP A 269 -10.13 -11.60 5.21
CA ASP A 269 -10.07 -10.14 4.94
C ASP A 269 -9.31 -9.78 3.65
N ASN A 270 -8.20 -10.46 3.39
CA ASN A 270 -7.40 -10.23 2.18
C ASN A 270 -8.14 -10.63 0.89
N LEU A 271 -8.99 -11.67 0.94
CA LEU A 271 -9.83 -12.05 -0.21
C LEU A 271 -10.96 -11.02 -0.37
N LYS A 272 -11.60 -10.64 0.74
CA LYS A 272 -12.66 -9.63 0.75
C LYS A 272 -12.20 -8.31 0.14
N SER A 273 -11.01 -7.83 0.53
CA SER A 273 -10.40 -6.63 -0.04
C SER A 273 -10.15 -6.78 -1.54
N LYS A 274 -9.55 -7.90 -1.99
CA LYS A 274 -9.29 -8.13 -3.42
C LYS A 274 -10.58 -8.15 -4.25
N CYS A 275 -11.64 -8.79 -3.76
CA CYS A 275 -12.93 -8.80 -4.42
C CYS A 275 -13.54 -7.39 -4.44
N GLY A 276 -13.41 -6.64 -3.34
CA GLY A 276 -13.83 -5.25 -3.24
C GLY A 276 -13.15 -4.36 -4.28
N ASP A 277 -11.83 -4.42 -4.37
CA ASP A 277 -11.04 -3.63 -5.33
C ASP A 277 -11.43 -3.96 -6.78
N HIS A 278 -11.66 -5.24 -7.09
CA HIS A 278 -12.07 -5.68 -8.42
C HIS A 278 -13.48 -5.22 -8.78
N LEU A 279 -14.44 -5.35 -7.86
CA LEU A 279 -15.81 -4.87 -8.08
C LEU A 279 -15.84 -3.35 -8.21
N GLY A 280 -15.03 -2.64 -7.43
CA GLY A 280 -14.90 -1.18 -7.50
C GLY A 280 -14.34 -0.69 -8.83
N SER A 281 -13.35 -1.39 -9.39
CA SER A 281 -12.75 -1.04 -10.68
C SER A 281 -13.62 -1.39 -11.90
N THR A 282 -14.60 -2.29 -11.72
CA THR A 282 -15.53 -2.75 -12.78
C THR A 282 -16.94 -2.16 -12.65
N LEU A 283 -17.12 -1.17 -11.77
CA LEU A 283 -18.40 -0.47 -11.60
C LEU A 283 -18.92 0.13 -12.92
N SER A 284 -20.19 -0.13 -13.20
CA SER A 284 -20.95 0.45 -14.31
C SER A 284 -22.26 1.05 -13.79
N VAL A 285 -22.95 1.85 -14.62
CA VAL A 285 -24.23 2.47 -14.24
C VAL A 285 -25.27 1.40 -13.90
N GLU A 286 -25.28 0.28 -14.62
CA GLU A 286 -26.21 -0.83 -14.43
C GLU A 286 -25.90 -1.64 -13.16
N THR A 287 -24.63 -1.72 -12.76
CA THR A 287 -24.17 -2.58 -11.65
C THR A 287 -24.01 -1.81 -10.34
N ALA A 288 -23.87 -0.48 -10.37
CA ALA A 288 -23.48 0.31 -9.22
C ALA A 288 -24.42 0.19 -8.00
N THR A 289 -25.74 0.15 -8.23
CA THR A 289 -26.74 0.04 -7.14
C THR A 289 -26.69 -1.35 -6.48
N ALA A 290 -26.59 -2.41 -7.28
CA ALA A 290 -26.47 -3.78 -6.79
C ALA A 290 -25.15 -3.98 -6.01
N THR A 291 -24.04 -3.44 -6.53
CA THR A 291 -22.73 -3.49 -5.89
C THR A 291 -22.71 -2.69 -4.57
N LEU A 292 -23.39 -1.54 -4.51
CA LEU A 292 -23.53 -0.78 -3.28
C LEU A 292 -24.28 -1.58 -2.20
N ALA A 293 -25.42 -2.18 -2.56
CA ALA A 293 -26.22 -2.98 -1.64
C ALA A 293 -25.43 -4.21 -1.12
N LEU A 294 -24.69 -4.87 -2.02
CA LEU A 294 -23.79 -5.95 -1.66
C LEU A 294 -22.71 -5.50 -0.66
N ALA A 295 -22.04 -4.37 -0.95
CA ALA A 295 -20.96 -3.85 -0.13
C ALA A 295 -21.44 -3.44 1.27
N ASP A 296 -22.62 -2.85 1.38
CA ASP A 296 -23.23 -2.50 2.66
C ASP A 296 -23.57 -3.75 3.48
N LYS A 297 -24.27 -4.72 2.86
CA LYS A 297 -24.70 -5.96 3.52
C LYS A 297 -23.52 -6.78 4.06
N HIS A 298 -22.40 -6.80 3.35
CA HIS A 298 -21.23 -7.60 3.70
C HIS A 298 -20.10 -6.75 4.29
N ASN A 299 -20.39 -5.56 4.80
CA ASN A 299 -19.44 -4.68 5.50
C ASN A 299 -18.13 -4.42 4.72
N ALA A 300 -18.23 -4.27 3.40
CA ALA A 300 -17.12 -3.91 2.51
C ALA A 300 -17.05 -2.39 2.37
N LEU A 301 -16.56 -1.72 3.41
CA LEU A 301 -16.60 -0.25 3.54
C LEU A 301 -15.92 0.50 2.38
N ALA A 302 -14.75 0.04 1.92
CA ALA A 302 -14.04 0.66 0.81
C ALA A 302 -14.84 0.59 -0.49
N LEU A 303 -15.40 -0.59 -0.82
CA LEU A 303 -16.27 -0.77 -1.99
C LEU A 303 -17.55 0.07 -1.88
N LYS A 304 -18.15 0.14 -0.68
CA LYS A 304 -19.33 0.97 -0.43
C LYS A 304 -19.05 2.44 -0.76
N GLN A 305 -17.92 2.97 -0.30
CA GLN A 305 -17.52 4.35 -0.60
C GLN A 305 -17.29 4.58 -2.10
N GLN A 306 -16.61 3.65 -2.78
CA GLN A 306 -16.39 3.71 -4.23
C GLN A 306 -17.72 3.72 -4.99
N ALA A 307 -18.66 2.85 -4.63
CA ALA A 307 -19.98 2.77 -5.26
C ALA A 307 -20.81 4.06 -5.02
N ILE A 308 -20.79 4.62 -3.82
CA ILE A 308 -21.46 5.91 -3.52
C ILE A 308 -20.87 7.04 -4.38
N GLN A 309 -19.54 7.14 -4.44
CA GLN A 309 -18.88 8.15 -5.25
C GLN A 309 -19.20 7.97 -6.74
N PHE A 310 -19.23 6.74 -7.24
CA PHE A 310 -19.59 6.45 -8.62
C PHE A 310 -21.03 6.88 -8.93
N ILE A 311 -21.99 6.51 -8.08
CA ILE A 311 -23.41 6.87 -8.24
C ILE A 311 -23.57 8.39 -8.20
N SER A 312 -22.93 9.09 -7.26
CA SER A 312 -23.02 10.56 -7.15
C SER A 312 -22.51 11.32 -8.38
N LYS A 313 -21.65 10.69 -9.20
CA LYS A 313 -21.12 11.28 -10.44
C LYS A 313 -21.98 10.99 -11.68
N HIS A 314 -22.90 10.03 -11.59
CA HIS A 314 -23.70 9.53 -12.72
C HIS A 314 -25.22 9.61 -12.48
N VAL A 315 -25.64 10.30 -11.41
CA VAL A 315 -27.02 10.70 -11.11
C VAL A 315 -27.15 12.19 -11.41
#